data_AF-A0A2H0YAA1-F1
#
_entry.id   AF-A0A2H0YAA1-F1
#
_cell.length_a   1.000
_cell.length_b   1.000
_cell.length_c   1.000
_cell.angle_alpha   90.00
_cell.angle_beta   90.00
_cell.angle_gamma   90.00
#
_symmetry.space_group_name_H-M   'P 1'
#
loop_
_entity.id
_entity.type
_entity.pdbx_description
1 polymer ?
#
loop_
_entity_poly.entity_id
_entity_poly.type
_entity_poly.pdbx_seq_one_letter_code
_entity_poly.pdbx_strand_id
1 'polypeptide(L)'
;MKILAIETSCDDTCMALAECSAKDFKLLSNLISSQVEIHKKWGGVYPTMAKREHQKNLVMLLGQSLKETNMLKLKVKNEKLKITDKNSKIKGILEREKFLSEKTAKFLEKYRKPKIDYIAVTVGPGLDPCLWTGVNFAKALACWWDAPIIPVNHIEGHLLANWLTPIGESVKRKTQNEKQRTKNKIKFPAVALIASGGHTQIILVKKIGQYKILGETRDDAAGEALDKIARILGLGYPGGPAIARQAGQSSMINDKLSIELPRPMINSKDYDFSFSGLKTAVLYDYIKRPPKIKKSQDYIRAMAKEAQQAMIDVL
;
A
#
# COMPACT_ATOMS: atom_id res chain seq x y z
N MET A 1 0.92 21.48 13.44
CA MET A 1 -0.09 21.39 12.37
C MET A 1 -0.70 20.00 12.38
N LYS A 2 -1.97 19.86 11.99
CA LYS A 2 -2.67 18.59 11.86
C LYS A 2 -2.97 18.28 10.41
N ILE A 3 -2.53 17.11 9.95
CA ILE A 3 -2.61 16.68 8.57
C ILE A 3 -3.49 15.45 8.49
N LEU A 4 -4.54 15.50 7.68
CA LEU A 4 -5.34 14.34 7.30
C LEU A 4 -4.73 13.74 6.04
N ALA A 5 -4.24 12.51 6.12
CA ALA A 5 -3.66 11.78 5.00
C ALA A 5 -4.65 10.76 4.43
N ILE A 6 -4.72 10.67 3.11
CA ILE A 6 -5.62 9.79 2.35
C ILE A 6 -4.80 9.01 1.33
N GLU A 7 -4.90 7.68 1.35
CA GLU A 7 -4.19 6.79 0.44
C GLU A 7 -5.19 5.79 -0.18
N THR A 8 -5.26 5.79 -1.51
CA THR A 8 -6.20 5.00 -2.33
C THR A 8 -5.58 4.62 -3.67
N SER A 9 -4.27 4.36 -3.71
CA SER A 9 -3.54 4.04 -4.95
C SER A 9 -3.87 2.67 -5.53
N CYS A 10 -4.26 1.69 -4.71
CA CYS A 10 -4.48 0.31 -5.17
C CYS A 10 -5.76 -0.32 -4.57
N ASP A 11 -5.63 -1.28 -3.65
CA ASP A 11 -6.70 -2.08 -3.07
C ASP A 11 -6.91 -1.87 -1.56
N ASP A 12 -6.20 -0.94 -0.95
CA ASP A 12 -6.41 -0.53 0.44
C ASP A 12 -6.96 0.90 0.50
N THR A 13 -8.04 1.11 1.25
CA THR A 13 -8.49 2.48 1.58
C THR A 13 -7.87 2.86 2.91
N CYS A 14 -7.01 3.86 2.91
CA CYS A 14 -6.24 4.24 4.08
C CYS A 14 -6.54 5.68 4.48
N MET A 15 -6.61 5.92 5.78
CA MET A 15 -6.75 7.27 6.33
C MET A 15 -5.98 7.41 7.63
N ALA A 16 -5.18 8.46 7.73
CA ALA A 16 -4.40 8.76 8.92
C ALA A 16 -4.56 10.22 9.32
N LEU A 17 -4.45 10.49 10.62
CA LEU A 17 -4.34 11.85 11.13
C LEU A 17 -3.02 11.98 11.88
N ALA A 18 -2.19 12.92 11.47
CA ALA A 18 -0.91 13.19 12.11
C ALA A 18 -0.85 14.62 12.65
N GLU A 19 -0.18 14.79 13.78
CA GLU A 19 0.24 16.08 14.31
C GLU A 19 1.74 16.25 14.11
N CYS A 20 2.11 17.27 13.34
CA CYS A 20 3.48 17.52 12.94
C CYS A 20 3.93 18.90 13.44
N SER A 21 5.20 18.99 13.84
CA SER A 21 5.93 20.23 14.07
C SER A 21 7.29 20.16 13.35
N ALA A 22 8.09 21.23 13.41
CA ALA A 22 9.42 21.23 12.80
C ALA A 22 10.37 20.16 13.37
N LYS A 23 10.09 19.65 14.58
CA LYS A 23 10.97 18.70 15.29
C LYS A 23 10.30 17.38 15.65
N ASP A 24 8.98 17.28 15.52
CA ASP A 24 8.20 16.18 16.07
C ASP A 24 7.09 15.75 15.11
N PHE A 25 6.83 14.44 15.07
CA PHE A 25 5.80 13.81 14.27
C PHE A 25 5.06 12.81 15.16
N LYS A 26 3.76 13.03 15.35
CA LYS A 26 2.91 12.18 16.16
C LYS A 26 1.73 11.71 15.33
N LEU A 27 1.63 10.40 15.14
CA LEU A 27 0.47 9.79 14.49
C LEU A 27 -0.67 9.68 15.51
N LEU A 28 -1.81 10.29 15.21
CA LEU A 28 -3.00 10.34 16.08
C LEU A 28 -3.99 9.22 15.75
N SER A 29 -4.11 8.87 14.48
CA SER A 29 -4.90 7.72 13.99
C SER A 29 -4.28 7.17 12.71
N ASN A 30 -4.45 5.87 12.47
CA ASN A 30 -4.00 5.18 11.27
C ASN A 30 -4.94 4.02 10.97
N LEU A 31 -5.83 4.21 10.01
CA LEU A 31 -6.88 3.24 9.66
C LEU A 31 -6.64 2.70 8.26
N ILE A 32 -6.78 1.39 8.12
CA ILE A 32 -6.63 0.65 6.87
C ILE A 32 -7.87 -0.22 6.68
N SER A 33 -8.57 -0.03 5.56
CA SER A 33 -9.64 -0.91 5.10
C SER A 33 -9.13 -1.66 3.88
N SER A 34 -8.67 -2.89 4.12
CA SER A 34 -8.09 -3.73 3.07
C SER A 34 -9.16 -4.48 2.28
N GLN A 35 -8.97 -4.57 0.96
CA GLN A 35 -9.90 -5.24 0.06
C GLN A 35 -9.38 -6.62 -0.39
N VAL A 36 -8.31 -7.13 0.21
CA VAL A 36 -7.68 -8.41 -0.16
C VAL A 36 -8.70 -9.56 -0.29
N GLU A 37 -9.58 -9.75 0.69
CA GLU A 37 -10.61 -10.81 0.66
C GLU A 37 -11.56 -10.68 -0.54
N ILE A 38 -11.86 -9.46 -0.97
CA ILE A 38 -12.73 -9.19 -2.12
C ILE A 38 -12.01 -9.59 -3.41
N HIS A 39 -10.73 -9.27 -3.52
CA HIS A 39 -9.91 -9.51 -4.72
C HIS A 39 -9.46 -10.98 -4.88
N LYS A 40 -9.48 -11.77 -3.79
CA LYS A 40 -9.11 -13.20 -3.81
C LYS A 40 -9.77 -14.01 -4.92
N LYS A 41 -11.05 -13.79 -5.20
CA LYS A 41 -11.79 -14.54 -6.22
C LYS A 41 -11.34 -14.28 -7.65
N TRP A 42 -10.62 -13.18 -7.90
CA TRP A 42 -10.00 -12.88 -9.20
C TRP A 42 -8.51 -13.22 -9.23
N GLY A 43 -7.91 -13.60 -8.10
CA GLY A 43 -6.49 -13.92 -7.99
C GLY A 43 -5.58 -12.71 -8.24
N GLY A 44 -6.07 -11.51 -7.95
CA GLY A 44 -5.39 -10.23 -8.14
C GLY A 44 -6.36 -9.06 -8.05
N VAL A 45 -5.84 -7.84 -7.99
CA VAL A 45 -6.65 -6.62 -7.85
C VAL A 45 -7.52 -6.39 -9.09
N TYR A 46 -8.83 -6.24 -8.90
CA TYR A 46 -9.76 -5.88 -9.96
C TYR A 46 -10.12 -4.38 -9.88
N PRO A 47 -9.63 -3.51 -10.80
CA PRO A 47 -9.63 -2.05 -10.62
C PRO A 47 -11.01 -1.43 -10.40
N THR A 48 -12.03 -1.87 -11.14
CA THR A 48 -13.40 -1.35 -11.00
C THR A 48 -13.98 -1.65 -9.63
N MET A 49 -13.68 -2.82 -9.07
CA MET A 49 -14.09 -3.16 -7.71
C MET A 49 -13.30 -2.39 -6.67
N ALA A 50 -12.00 -2.18 -6.90
CA ALA A 50 -11.18 -1.40 -5.98
C ALA A 50 -11.68 0.04 -5.84
N LYS A 51 -11.94 0.70 -6.98
CA LYS A 51 -12.61 2.01 -7.01
C LYS A 51 -13.92 2.03 -6.22
N ARG A 52 -14.75 1.00 -6.36
CA ARG A 52 -16.06 0.92 -5.69
C ARG A 52 -15.92 0.81 -4.17
N GLU A 53 -14.94 0.04 -3.70
CA GLU A 53 -14.69 -0.11 -2.26
C GLU A 53 -14.10 1.17 -1.64
N HIS A 54 -13.22 1.90 -2.34
CA HIS A 54 -12.78 3.22 -1.87
C HIS A 54 -13.97 4.18 -1.65
N GLN A 55 -14.91 4.25 -2.59
CA GLN A 55 -16.11 5.08 -2.45
C GLN A 55 -16.97 4.72 -1.23
N LYS A 56 -17.00 3.44 -0.85
CA LYS A 56 -17.72 2.98 0.35
C LYS A 56 -16.99 3.37 1.63
N ASN A 57 -15.67 3.19 1.64
CA ASN A 57 -14.89 3.22 2.87
C ASN A 57 -14.40 4.62 3.26
N LEU A 58 -14.15 5.54 2.31
CA LEU A 58 -13.56 6.85 2.59
C LEU A 58 -14.29 7.67 3.67
N VAL A 59 -15.61 7.83 3.54
CA VAL A 59 -16.41 8.60 4.53
C VAL A 59 -16.49 7.86 5.87
N MET A 60 -16.51 6.53 5.84
CA MET A 60 -16.53 5.72 7.06
C MET A 60 -15.23 5.87 7.85
N LEU A 61 -14.09 5.72 7.17
CA LEU A 61 -12.76 5.90 7.77
C LEU A 61 -12.56 7.33 8.27
N LEU A 62 -13.09 8.34 7.57
CA LEU A 62 -13.08 9.72 8.07
C LEU A 62 -13.83 9.86 9.39
N GLY A 63 -15.04 9.31 9.46
CA GLY A 63 -15.82 9.31 10.69
C GLY A 63 -15.11 8.60 11.84
N GLN A 64 -14.52 7.43 11.57
CA GLN A 64 -13.77 6.65 12.55
C GLN A 64 -12.52 7.40 13.03
N SER A 65 -11.70 7.90 12.12
CA SER A 65 -10.46 8.64 12.42
C SER A 65 -10.74 9.90 13.27
N LEU A 66 -11.76 10.67 12.90
CA LEU A 66 -12.17 11.84 13.69
C LEU A 66 -12.76 11.44 15.06
N LYS A 67 -13.40 10.28 15.17
CA LYS A 67 -13.92 9.77 16.44
C LYS A 67 -12.79 9.34 17.38
N GLU A 68 -11.83 8.54 16.90
CA GLU A 68 -10.67 8.07 17.68
C GLU A 68 -9.84 9.24 18.23
N THR A 69 -9.80 10.35 17.50
CA THR A 69 -9.03 11.54 17.86
C THR A 69 -9.85 12.61 18.58
N ASN A 70 -11.11 12.29 18.97
CA ASN A 70 -12.05 13.20 19.63
C ASN A 70 -12.32 14.52 18.87
N MET A 71 -12.23 14.47 17.54
CA MET A 71 -12.47 15.62 16.64
C MET A 71 -13.83 15.56 15.93
N LEU A 72 -14.59 14.47 16.06
CA LEU A 72 -15.92 14.34 15.49
C LEU A 72 -16.97 15.05 16.37
N LYS A 73 -17.40 16.26 15.97
CA LYS A 73 -18.38 17.07 16.71
C LYS A 73 -19.56 17.47 15.82
N LEU A 74 -20.79 17.37 16.34
CA LEU A 74 -22.01 17.77 15.62
C LEU A 74 -22.08 19.30 15.42
N LYS A 75 -22.71 19.74 14.33
CA LYS A 75 -23.09 21.14 14.14
C LYS A 75 -24.29 21.50 15.03
N VAL A 76 -24.33 22.77 15.46
CA VAL A 76 -25.49 23.35 16.16
C VAL A 76 -26.48 23.85 15.09
N LYS A 77 -27.79 23.70 15.34
CA LYS A 77 -28.88 23.76 14.34
C LYS A 77 -29.06 25.07 13.51
N ASN A 78 -28.23 26.10 13.69
CA ASN A 78 -28.47 27.45 13.12
C ASN A 78 -27.58 27.87 11.92
N GLU A 79 -26.82 26.96 11.27
CA GLU A 79 -25.90 27.31 10.16
C GLU A 79 -26.46 27.02 8.74
N LYS A 80 -27.74 27.26 8.45
CA LYS A 80 -28.36 26.78 7.18
C LYS A 80 -28.04 27.59 5.91
N LEU A 81 -27.71 28.89 6.02
CA LEU A 81 -27.71 29.80 4.85
C LEU A 81 -26.48 29.73 3.91
N LYS A 82 -25.37 29.05 4.27
CA LYS A 82 -24.16 28.93 3.42
C LYS A 82 -23.89 27.51 2.86
N ILE A 83 -24.84 26.58 3.06
CA ILE A 83 -24.64 25.14 2.80
C ILE A 83 -24.95 24.75 1.35
N THR A 84 -25.93 25.40 0.71
CA THR A 84 -26.43 25.06 -0.63
C THR A 84 -25.37 25.18 -1.73
N ASP A 85 -24.60 26.27 -1.75
CA ASP A 85 -23.55 26.50 -2.76
C ASP A 85 -22.35 25.56 -2.61
N LYS A 86 -22.03 25.16 -1.39
CA LYS A 86 -20.96 24.18 -1.17
C LYS A 86 -21.38 22.78 -1.57
N ASN A 87 -22.67 22.43 -1.41
CA ASN A 87 -23.20 21.16 -1.86
C ASN A 87 -23.18 21.01 -3.39
N SER A 88 -23.51 22.07 -4.14
CA SER A 88 -23.42 22.03 -5.60
C SER A 88 -21.97 21.83 -6.06
N LYS A 89 -21.01 22.49 -5.42
CA LYS A 89 -19.57 22.29 -5.69
C LYS A 89 -19.10 20.87 -5.37
N ILE A 90 -19.49 20.29 -4.23
CA ILE A 90 -19.18 18.88 -3.90
C ILE A 90 -19.75 17.94 -4.97
N LYS A 91 -21.00 18.17 -5.39
CA LYS A 91 -21.64 17.36 -6.44
C LYS A 91 -20.88 17.44 -7.77
N GLY A 92 -20.37 18.61 -8.14
CA GLY A 92 -19.52 18.77 -9.32
C GLY A 92 -18.16 18.05 -9.20
N ILE A 93 -17.48 18.19 -8.06
CA ILE A 93 -16.17 17.52 -7.83
C ILE A 93 -16.31 16.00 -7.86
N LEU A 94 -17.41 15.46 -7.30
CA LEU A 94 -17.66 14.02 -7.16
C LEU A 94 -18.71 13.49 -8.17
N GLU A 95 -18.84 14.14 -9.34
CA GLU A 95 -19.88 13.78 -10.32
C GLU A 95 -19.77 12.33 -10.82
N ARG A 96 -18.53 11.81 -10.88
CA ARG A 96 -18.19 10.44 -11.33
C ARG A 96 -18.30 9.41 -10.20
N GLU A 97 -18.48 9.87 -8.96
CA GLU A 97 -18.57 9.05 -7.75
C GLU A 97 -19.86 9.39 -6.98
N LYS A 98 -21.02 9.25 -7.64
CA LYS A 98 -22.35 9.65 -7.09
C LYS A 98 -22.60 9.16 -5.66
N PHE A 99 -22.28 7.89 -5.38
CA PHE A 99 -22.43 7.31 -4.03
C PHE A 99 -21.56 8.05 -2.99
N LEU A 100 -20.30 8.31 -3.32
CA LEU A 100 -19.38 9.04 -2.45
C LEU A 100 -19.82 10.49 -2.28
N SER A 101 -20.32 11.13 -3.34
CA SER A 101 -20.86 12.49 -3.32
C SER A 101 -21.97 12.65 -2.28
N GLU A 102 -22.98 11.78 -2.32
CA GLU A 102 -24.11 11.81 -1.37
C GLU A 102 -23.66 11.58 0.08
N LYS A 103 -22.78 10.59 0.30
CA LYS A 103 -22.28 10.27 1.65
C LYS A 103 -21.43 11.41 2.20
N THR A 104 -20.60 12.02 1.37
CA THR A 104 -19.73 13.14 1.74
C THR A 104 -20.54 14.37 2.11
N ALA A 105 -21.52 14.76 1.28
CA ALA A 105 -22.40 15.89 1.58
C ALA A 105 -23.14 15.71 2.93
N LYS A 106 -23.80 14.55 3.12
CA LYS A 106 -24.50 14.21 4.38
C LYS A 106 -23.57 14.27 5.60
N PHE A 107 -22.33 13.78 5.47
CA PHE A 107 -21.35 13.82 6.55
C PHE A 107 -20.95 15.26 6.91
N LEU A 108 -20.63 16.07 5.90
CA LEU A 108 -20.13 17.44 6.08
C LEU A 108 -21.22 18.43 6.54
N GLU A 109 -22.48 18.17 6.21
CA GLU A 109 -23.64 18.88 6.75
C GLU A 109 -23.87 18.56 8.23
N LYS A 110 -23.60 17.31 8.65
CA LYS A 110 -23.87 16.85 10.01
C LYS A 110 -22.79 17.29 11.01
N TYR A 111 -21.52 17.28 10.61
CA TYR A 111 -20.38 17.50 11.50
C TYR A 111 -19.68 18.86 11.26
N ARG A 112 -19.14 19.44 12.33
CA ARG A 112 -18.33 20.67 12.28
C ARG A 112 -16.98 20.40 11.60
N LYS A 113 -16.36 21.45 11.06
CA LYS A 113 -14.97 21.37 10.58
C LYS A 113 -14.07 20.91 11.74
N PRO A 114 -13.37 19.76 11.63
CA PRO A 114 -12.39 19.33 12.61
C PRO A 114 -11.13 20.22 12.55
N LYS A 115 -10.27 20.16 13.59
CA LYS A 115 -8.98 20.88 13.60
C LYS A 115 -7.99 20.18 12.66
N ILE A 116 -8.13 20.42 11.37
CA ILE A 116 -7.26 19.94 10.29
C ILE A 116 -6.74 21.17 9.54
N ASP A 117 -5.42 21.25 9.43
CA ASP A 117 -4.73 22.35 8.76
C ASP A 117 -4.41 22.02 7.29
N TYR A 118 -4.13 20.75 6.99
CA TYR A 118 -3.81 20.27 5.63
C TYR A 118 -4.46 18.92 5.33
N ILE A 119 -4.75 18.67 4.06
CA ILE A 119 -5.19 17.36 3.55
C ILE A 119 -4.10 16.83 2.61
N ALA A 120 -3.39 15.79 3.03
CA ALA A 120 -2.45 15.08 2.18
C ALA A 120 -3.16 13.95 1.44
N VAL A 121 -2.91 13.79 0.14
CA VAL A 121 -3.52 12.73 -0.67
C VAL A 121 -2.53 12.20 -1.69
N THR A 122 -2.48 10.88 -1.83
CA THR A 122 -1.67 10.22 -2.85
C THR A 122 -2.21 10.53 -4.24
N VAL A 123 -1.35 11.06 -5.11
CA VAL A 123 -1.69 11.41 -6.51
C VAL A 123 -1.08 10.47 -7.55
N GLY A 124 -0.17 9.59 -7.11
CA GLY A 124 0.42 8.54 -7.94
C GLY A 124 1.82 8.13 -7.48
N PRO A 125 2.43 7.11 -8.09
CA PRO A 125 1.80 6.18 -9.05
C PRO A 125 0.72 5.30 -8.40
N GLY A 126 -0.09 4.64 -9.22
CA GLY A 126 -1.17 3.77 -8.77
C GLY A 126 -2.23 3.53 -9.85
N LEU A 127 -3.31 2.83 -9.50
CA LEU A 127 -4.45 2.62 -10.39
C LEU A 127 -5.24 3.94 -10.52
N ASP A 128 -5.23 4.53 -11.72
CA ASP A 128 -5.98 5.75 -12.06
C ASP A 128 -7.40 5.82 -11.45
N PRO A 129 -8.31 4.84 -11.64
CA PRO A 129 -9.65 4.92 -11.08
C PRO A 129 -9.68 4.96 -9.55
N CYS A 130 -8.69 4.36 -8.89
CA CYS A 130 -8.54 4.39 -7.44
C CYS A 130 -7.98 5.74 -6.96
N LEU A 131 -6.92 6.24 -7.60
CA LEU A 131 -6.29 7.53 -7.29
C LEU A 131 -7.30 8.68 -7.40
N TRP A 132 -8.04 8.76 -8.50
CA TRP A 132 -9.04 9.82 -8.72
C TRP A 132 -10.12 9.83 -7.64
N THR A 133 -10.47 8.68 -7.08
CA THR A 133 -11.47 8.59 -6.00
C THR A 133 -10.96 9.28 -4.73
N GLY A 134 -9.72 9.04 -4.32
CA GLY A 134 -9.09 9.72 -3.18
C GLY A 134 -8.86 11.21 -3.44
N VAL A 135 -8.34 11.56 -4.62
CA VAL A 135 -8.06 12.95 -5.01
C VAL A 135 -9.34 13.80 -5.04
N ASN A 136 -10.42 13.31 -5.66
CA ASN A 136 -11.68 14.04 -5.71
C ASN A 136 -12.32 14.16 -4.31
N PHE A 137 -12.19 13.12 -3.48
CA PHE A 137 -12.64 13.21 -2.09
C PHE A 137 -11.86 14.26 -1.29
N ALA A 138 -10.53 14.30 -1.42
CA ALA A 138 -9.68 15.32 -0.82
C ALA A 138 -10.07 16.74 -1.29
N LYS A 139 -10.34 16.91 -2.60
CA LYS A 139 -10.85 18.17 -3.17
C LYS A 139 -12.21 18.57 -2.60
N ALA A 140 -13.14 17.63 -2.43
CA ALA A 140 -14.44 17.90 -1.83
C ALA A 140 -14.31 18.35 -0.37
N LEU A 141 -13.46 17.68 0.42
CA LEU A 141 -13.15 18.06 1.79
C LEU A 141 -12.47 19.45 1.86
N ALA A 142 -11.47 19.69 1.02
CA ALA A 142 -10.76 20.97 0.92
C ALA A 142 -11.72 22.12 0.57
N CYS A 143 -12.62 21.92 -0.41
CA CYS A 143 -13.63 22.90 -0.78
C CYS A 143 -14.59 23.21 0.38
N TRP A 144 -14.94 22.21 1.19
CA TRP A 144 -15.87 22.42 2.30
C TRP A 144 -15.19 23.07 3.51
N TRP A 145 -14.02 22.57 3.87
CA TRP A 145 -13.29 23.01 5.05
C TRP A 145 -12.40 24.22 4.81
N ASP A 146 -12.14 24.61 3.56
CA ASP A 146 -11.13 25.62 3.25
C ASP A 146 -9.78 25.20 3.86
N ALA A 147 -9.29 24.05 3.39
CA ALA A 147 -8.04 23.45 3.82
C ALA A 147 -7.16 23.14 2.59
N PRO A 148 -5.89 23.57 2.57
CA PRO A 148 -4.97 23.28 1.48
C PRO A 148 -4.71 21.77 1.31
N ILE A 149 -4.48 21.37 0.06
CA ILE A 149 -4.15 19.99 -0.32
C ILE A 149 -2.65 19.87 -0.56
N ILE A 150 -2.05 18.79 -0.04
CA ILE A 150 -0.68 18.39 -0.30
C ILE A 150 -0.72 17.14 -1.20
N PRO A 151 -0.32 17.22 -2.48
CA PRO A 151 -0.17 16.05 -3.31
C PRO A 151 1.03 15.21 -2.83
N VAL A 152 0.85 13.90 -2.69
CA VAL A 152 1.88 12.98 -2.20
C VAL A 152 2.21 11.96 -3.27
N ASN A 153 3.50 11.71 -3.48
CA ASN A 153 3.96 10.59 -4.30
C ASN A 153 3.96 9.30 -3.46
N HIS A 154 3.34 8.24 -3.98
CA HIS A 154 3.17 6.97 -3.30
C HIS A 154 4.52 6.30 -2.94
N ILE A 155 5.49 6.34 -3.85
CA ILE A 155 6.82 5.75 -3.65
C ILE A 155 7.64 6.57 -2.66
N GLU A 156 7.53 7.89 -2.70
CA GLU A 156 8.12 8.74 -1.66
C GLU A 156 7.51 8.44 -0.28
N GLY A 157 6.19 8.20 -0.21
CA GLY A 157 5.52 7.74 1.00
C GLY A 157 6.13 6.44 1.54
N HIS A 158 6.32 5.43 0.68
CA HIS A 158 7.01 4.19 1.03
C HIS A 158 8.43 4.41 1.54
N LEU A 159 9.19 5.27 0.89
CA LEU A 159 10.56 5.60 1.29
C LEU A 159 10.58 6.22 2.69
N LEU A 160 9.80 7.30 2.89
CA LEU A 160 9.83 8.11 4.10
C LEU A 160 9.14 7.43 5.29
N ALA A 161 8.29 6.43 5.08
CA ALA A 161 7.69 5.64 6.16
C ALA A 161 8.74 5.02 7.10
N ASN A 162 9.93 4.67 6.58
CA ASN A 162 11.04 4.12 7.37
C ASN A 162 11.64 5.11 8.38
N TRP A 163 11.34 6.40 8.26
CA TRP A 163 11.76 7.45 9.21
C TRP A 163 10.71 7.71 10.30
N LEU A 164 9.53 7.09 10.21
CA LEU A 164 8.49 7.23 11.23
C LEU A 164 8.74 6.25 12.37
N THR A 165 8.59 6.72 13.60
CA THR A 165 8.57 5.84 14.78
C THR A 165 7.26 5.05 14.77
N PRO A 166 7.28 3.70 14.92
CA PRO A 166 6.05 2.91 14.95
C PRO A 166 5.07 3.39 16.03
N ILE A 167 3.78 3.41 15.72
CA ILE A 167 2.72 3.73 16.69
C ILE A 167 2.66 2.61 17.73
N GLY A 168 2.51 2.97 19.02
CA GLY A 168 2.07 2.00 20.03
C GLY A 168 3.17 1.22 20.75
N GLU A 169 4.46 1.46 20.47
CA GLU A 169 5.54 1.05 21.38
C GLU A 169 5.58 1.92 22.64
N SER A 170 4.51 1.81 23.43
CA SER A 170 4.59 1.99 24.86
C SER A 170 5.48 0.89 25.43
N VAL A 171 6.80 1.10 25.47
CA VAL A 171 7.71 0.74 26.57
C VAL A 171 7.79 -0.74 27.04
N LYS A 172 6.98 -1.69 26.57
CA LYS A 172 6.97 -3.06 27.09
C LYS A 172 7.40 -4.04 26.01
N ARG A 173 8.61 -4.58 26.19
CA ARG A 173 9.39 -5.46 25.28
C ARG A 173 10.14 -4.74 24.17
N LYS A 174 11.01 -3.80 24.56
CA LYS A 174 12.18 -3.49 23.74
C LYS A 174 13.16 -4.64 23.87
N THR A 175 13.30 -5.46 22.84
CA THR A 175 14.56 -6.19 22.66
C THR A 175 15.69 -5.17 22.44
N GLN A 176 16.93 -5.47 22.83
CA GLN A 176 18.04 -4.51 22.71
C GLN A 176 18.24 -3.99 21.26
N ASN A 177 17.82 -4.77 20.25
CA ASN A 177 17.90 -4.41 18.83
C ASN A 177 16.87 -3.35 18.39
N GLU A 178 15.69 -3.26 19.00
CA GLU A 178 14.66 -2.26 18.64
C GLU A 178 14.97 -0.86 19.20
N LYS A 179 15.69 -0.81 20.35
CA LYS A 179 16.22 0.45 20.90
C LYS A 179 17.25 1.13 19.99
N GLN A 180 17.97 0.37 19.16
CA GLN A 180 18.94 0.93 18.22
C GLN A 180 18.27 1.50 16.95
N ARG A 181 17.22 0.86 16.42
CA ARG A 181 16.51 1.33 15.22
C ARG A 181 15.89 2.73 15.38
N THR A 182 15.36 3.04 16.57
CA THR A 182 14.73 4.35 16.86
C THR A 182 15.73 5.50 17.03
N LYS A 183 17.04 5.23 17.12
CA LYS A 183 18.09 6.26 17.25
C LYS A 183 18.91 6.50 16.00
N ASN A 184 18.95 5.56 15.06
CA ASN A 184 19.70 5.74 13.82
C ASN A 184 18.87 6.52 12.80
N LYS A 185 18.99 7.85 12.85
CA LYS A 185 18.63 8.70 11.72
C LYS A 185 19.42 8.22 10.51
N ILE A 186 18.74 7.68 9.49
CA ILE A 186 19.35 7.32 8.21
C ILE A 186 20.05 8.57 7.68
N LYS A 187 21.35 8.46 7.40
CA LYS A 187 22.17 9.54 6.85
C LYS A 187 22.08 9.49 5.32
N PHE A 188 22.08 10.65 4.69
CA PHE A 188 22.14 10.76 3.23
C PHE A 188 23.57 11.05 2.76
N PRO A 189 23.99 10.57 1.57
CA PRO A 189 23.17 9.79 0.62
C PRO A 189 22.90 8.35 1.10
N ALA A 190 21.77 7.79 0.70
CA ALA A 190 21.38 6.40 0.98
C ALA A 190 20.84 5.72 -0.28
N VAL A 191 20.88 4.39 -0.33
CA VAL A 191 20.23 3.58 -1.36
C VAL A 191 19.01 2.91 -0.75
N ALA A 192 17.87 3.01 -1.42
CA ALA A 192 16.63 2.40 -0.99
C ALA A 192 16.16 1.38 -2.04
N LEU A 193 15.86 0.17 -1.59
CA LEU A 193 15.16 -0.83 -2.38
C LEU A 193 13.66 -0.76 -2.06
N ILE A 194 12.85 -0.44 -3.07
CA ILE A 194 11.40 -0.50 -2.99
C ILE A 194 10.98 -1.82 -3.63
N ALA A 195 10.50 -2.79 -2.85
CA ALA A 195 9.97 -4.06 -3.32
C ALA A 195 8.53 -4.25 -2.80
N SER A 196 7.55 -3.86 -3.62
CA SER A 196 6.12 -3.95 -3.32
C SER A 196 5.40 -4.84 -4.33
N GLY A 197 4.06 -4.92 -4.22
CA GLY A 197 3.23 -5.62 -5.19
C GLY A 197 3.39 -5.09 -6.62
N GLY A 198 3.49 -3.77 -6.78
CA GLY A 198 3.52 -3.11 -8.10
C GLY A 198 4.83 -2.40 -8.45
N HIS A 199 5.83 -2.40 -7.56
CA HIS A 199 7.09 -1.69 -7.80
C HIS A 199 8.28 -2.54 -7.34
N THR A 200 9.34 -2.56 -8.16
CA THR A 200 10.67 -3.04 -7.77
C THR A 200 11.69 -2.07 -8.31
N GLN A 201 12.28 -1.26 -7.42
CA GLN A 201 13.16 -0.15 -7.80
C GLN A 201 14.30 0.01 -6.79
N ILE A 202 15.50 0.30 -7.30
CA ILE A 202 16.63 0.81 -6.51
C ILE A 202 16.70 2.32 -6.71
N ILE A 203 16.64 3.08 -5.62
CA ILE A 203 16.62 4.54 -5.64
C ILE A 203 17.80 5.09 -4.83
N LEU A 204 18.64 5.90 -5.46
CA LEU A 204 19.61 6.74 -4.78
C LEU A 204 18.89 7.95 -4.19
N VAL A 205 18.92 8.05 -2.86
CA VAL A 205 18.35 9.15 -2.09
C VAL A 205 19.49 10.07 -1.65
N LYS A 206 19.66 11.19 -2.36
CA LYS A 206 20.70 12.19 -2.03
C LYS A 206 20.30 13.06 -0.83
N LYS A 207 19.01 13.37 -0.73
CA LYS A 207 18.30 13.97 0.40
C LYS A 207 16.80 13.85 0.13
N ILE A 208 15.96 14.17 1.11
CA ILE A 208 14.50 14.23 0.92
C ILE A 208 14.19 15.19 -0.23
N GLY A 209 13.35 14.74 -1.18
CA GLY A 209 13.00 15.44 -2.41
C GLY A 209 14.05 15.36 -3.53
N GLN A 210 15.17 14.67 -3.34
CA GLN A 210 16.20 14.45 -4.37
C GLN A 210 16.52 12.97 -4.55
N TYR A 211 15.78 12.36 -5.47
CA TYR A 211 15.82 10.94 -5.77
C TYR A 211 16.32 10.68 -7.19
N LYS A 212 17.11 9.63 -7.38
CA LYS A 212 17.51 9.13 -8.70
C LYS A 212 17.26 7.63 -8.74
N ILE A 213 16.41 7.16 -9.64
CA ILE A 213 16.24 5.74 -9.93
C ILE A 213 17.57 5.23 -10.51
N LEU A 214 18.15 4.21 -9.89
CA LEU A 214 19.37 3.54 -10.34
C LEU A 214 19.03 2.33 -11.22
N GLY A 215 17.94 1.66 -10.91
CA GLY A 215 17.39 0.57 -11.72
C GLY A 215 15.99 0.19 -11.26
N GLU A 216 15.24 -0.43 -12.16
CA GLU A 216 13.85 -0.84 -11.94
C GLU A 216 13.50 -2.13 -12.67
N THR A 217 12.39 -2.76 -12.29
CA THR A 217 11.91 -3.92 -13.05
C THR A 217 11.53 -3.52 -14.48
N ARG A 218 11.97 -4.32 -15.45
CA ARG A 218 11.58 -4.19 -16.86
C ARG A 218 10.26 -4.91 -17.16
N ASP A 219 9.75 -5.71 -16.22
CA ASP A 219 8.54 -6.49 -16.39
C ASP A 219 7.70 -6.58 -15.10
N ASP A 220 7.52 -7.76 -14.52
CA ASP A 220 6.76 -7.95 -13.29
C ASP A 220 7.56 -7.39 -12.10
N ALA A 221 6.88 -6.72 -11.17
CA ALA A 221 7.46 -6.44 -9.86
C ALA A 221 7.64 -7.75 -9.06
N ALA A 222 8.54 -7.73 -8.08
CA ALA A 222 8.82 -8.86 -7.19
C ALA A 222 7.53 -9.40 -6.52
N GLY A 223 6.71 -8.52 -5.94
CA GLY A 223 5.46 -8.93 -5.31
C GLY A 223 4.45 -9.52 -6.30
N GLU A 224 4.27 -8.90 -7.47
CA GLU A 224 3.40 -9.43 -8.54
C GLU A 224 3.87 -10.79 -9.06
N ALA A 225 5.17 -10.99 -9.23
CA ALA A 225 5.72 -12.28 -9.63
C ALA A 225 5.42 -13.36 -8.60
N LEU A 226 5.56 -13.07 -7.30
CA LEU A 226 5.18 -14.00 -6.22
C LEU A 226 3.67 -14.31 -6.22
N ASP A 227 2.82 -13.33 -6.49
CA ASP A 227 1.38 -13.54 -6.61
C ASP A 227 1.02 -14.48 -7.78
N LYS A 228 1.67 -14.29 -8.93
CA LYS A 228 1.49 -15.18 -10.09
C LYS A 228 2.01 -16.59 -9.82
N ILE A 229 3.14 -16.73 -9.14
CA ILE A 229 3.71 -18.02 -8.72
C ILE A 229 2.79 -18.73 -7.73
N ALA A 230 2.29 -18.02 -6.72
CA ALA A 230 1.33 -18.56 -5.76
C ALA A 230 0.06 -19.08 -6.44
N ARG A 231 -0.42 -18.37 -7.47
CA ARG A 231 -1.57 -18.81 -8.27
C ARG A 231 -1.28 -20.11 -9.03
N ILE A 232 -0.09 -20.26 -9.62
CA ILE A 232 0.32 -21.52 -10.29
C ILE A 232 0.34 -22.68 -9.28
N LEU A 233 0.82 -22.44 -8.07
CA LEU A 233 0.90 -23.44 -7.00
C LEU A 233 -0.42 -23.68 -6.25
N GLY A 234 -1.49 -22.96 -6.58
CA GLY A 234 -2.79 -23.11 -5.91
C GLY A 234 -2.84 -22.54 -4.49
N LEU A 235 -1.96 -21.59 -4.15
CA LEU A 235 -1.85 -20.98 -2.81
C LEU A 235 -2.77 -19.77 -2.60
N GLY A 236 -3.45 -19.31 -3.65
CA GLY A 236 -4.38 -18.17 -3.61
C GLY A 236 -3.69 -16.81 -3.59
N TYR A 237 -4.45 -15.78 -3.22
CA TYR A 237 -4.02 -14.37 -3.12
C TYR A 237 -4.24 -13.87 -1.68
N PRO A 238 -3.36 -13.03 -1.10
CA PRO A 238 -2.10 -12.54 -1.66
C PRO A 238 -1.03 -13.64 -1.60
N GLY A 239 -0.26 -13.76 -2.67
CA GLY A 239 0.64 -14.88 -2.90
C GLY A 239 1.98 -14.73 -2.19
N GLY A 240 2.53 -13.52 -2.08
CA GLY A 240 3.80 -13.28 -1.37
C GLY A 240 3.86 -13.91 0.03
N PRO A 241 2.94 -13.56 0.96
CA PRO A 241 2.88 -14.17 2.30
C PRO A 241 2.59 -15.67 2.29
N ALA A 242 1.88 -16.18 1.27
CA ALA A 242 1.59 -17.60 1.13
C ALA A 242 2.85 -18.39 0.72
N ILE A 243 3.61 -17.89 -0.25
CA ILE A 243 4.91 -18.43 -0.66
C ILE A 243 5.88 -18.42 0.52
N ALA A 244 6.00 -17.29 1.22
CA ALA A 244 6.90 -17.18 2.38
C ALA A 244 6.58 -18.20 3.49
N ARG A 245 5.29 -18.45 3.77
CA ARG A 245 4.88 -19.50 4.71
C ARG A 245 5.28 -20.90 4.26
N GLN A 246 5.15 -21.21 2.97
CA GLN A 246 5.53 -22.52 2.45
C GLN A 246 7.06 -22.70 2.43
N ALA A 247 7.80 -21.66 2.03
CA ALA A 247 9.26 -21.65 2.05
C ALA A 247 9.83 -21.83 3.46
N GLY A 248 9.21 -21.23 4.48
CA GLY A 248 9.60 -21.38 5.88
C GLY A 248 9.39 -22.79 6.46
N GLN A 249 8.60 -23.64 5.82
CA GLN A 249 8.37 -25.04 6.21
C GLN A 249 9.28 -26.03 5.47
N SER A 250 10.31 -25.53 4.78
CA SER A 250 11.15 -26.33 3.89
C SER A 250 12.08 -27.34 4.56
N SER A 251 12.26 -27.29 5.88
CA SER A 251 12.98 -28.33 6.64
C SER A 251 12.30 -29.70 6.61
N MET A 252 11.05 -29.76 6.12
CA MET A 252 10.27 -31.00 5.94
C MET A 252 10.33 -31.54 4.51
N ILE A 253 11.20 -31.01 3.64
CA ILE A 253 11.32 -31.46 2.25
C ILE A 253 12.14 -32.76 2.21
N ASN A 254 11.63 -33.73 1.47
CA ASN A 254 12.37 -34.94 1.12
C ASN A 254 13.45 -34.59 0.07
N ASP A 255 14.73 -34.82 0.35
CA ASP A 255 15.91 -34.39 -0.44
C ASP A 255 15.91 -34.81 -1.93
N LYS A 256 14.96 -35.64 -2.36
CA LYS A 256 14.86 -36.13 -3.74
C LYS A 256 14.27 -35.12 -4.73
N LEU A 257 13.68 -34.01 -4.29
CA LEU A 257 13.07 -32.98 -5.14
C LEU A 257 14.01 -31.79 -5.34
N SER A 258 15.01 -31.94 -6.23
CA SER A 258 15.82 -30.80 -6.68
C SER A 258 15.03 -29.94 -7.66
N ILE A 259 14.92 -28.65 -7.36
CA ILE A 259 14.33 -27.61 -8.19
C ILE A 259 15.33 -26.47 -8.23
N GLU A 260 15.68 -26.01 -9.43
CA GLU A 260 16.56 -24.87 -9.64
C GLU A 260 15.89 -23.92 -10.62
N LEU A 261 15.74 -22.66 -10.22
CA LEU A 261 15.12 -21.62 -11.03
C LEU A 261 16.19 -20.63 -11.53
N PRO A 262 15.95 -19.93 -12.66
CA PRO A 262 16.86 -18.89 -13.11
C PRO A 262 16.90 -17.73 -12.10
N ARG A 263 18.05 -17.03 -12.03
CA ARG A 263 18.22 -15.73 -11.36
C ARG A 263 18.33 -14.66 -12.47
N PRO A 264 17.21 -14.15 -13.01
CA PRO A 264 17.26 -13.30 -14.18
C PRO A 264 17.99 -11.98 -13.86
N MET A 265 18.77 -11.50 -14.83
CA MET A 265 19.52 -10.24 -14.74
C MET A 265 20.56 -10.13 -13.62
N ILE A 266 20.82 -11.17 -12.80
CA ILE A 266 21.83 -11.11 -11.73
C ILE A 266 23.25 -10.77 -12.21
N ASN A 267 23.55 -11.10 -13.48
CA ASN A 267 24.83 -10.83 -14.13
C ASN A 267 24.75 -9.67 -15.15
N SER A 268 23.64 -8.92 -15.18
CA SER A 268 23.56 -7.72 -16.01
C SER A 268 24.54 -6.66 -15.50
N LYS A 269 24.97 -5.76 -16.38
CA LYS A 269 25.87 -4.65 -16.03
C LYS A 269 25.09 -3.37 -15.66
N ASP A 270 23.81 -3.51 -15.40
CA ASP A 270 22.88 -2.48 -14.94
C ASP A 270 22.25 -2.90 -13.60
N TYR A 271 21.39 -2.06 -13.01
CA TYR A 271 20.70 -2.36 -11.75
C TYR A 271 19.22 -2.72 -11.96
N ASP A 272 18.87 -3.12 -13.19
CA ASP A 272 17.49 -3.43 -13.55
C ASP A 272 17.12 -4.86 -13.15
N PHE A 273 15.81 -5.09 -13.00
CA PHE A 273 15.27 -6.39 -12.61
C PHE A 273 14.39 -7.00 -13.71
N SER A 274 14.23 -8.33 -13.66
CA SER A 274 13.22 -9.06 -14.44
C SER A 274 12.76 -10.28 -13.65
N PHE A 275 11.45 -10.42 -13.47
CA PHE A 275 10.84 -11.55 -12.76
C PHE A 275 9.79 -12.29 -13.59
N SER A 276 9.42 -11.79 -14.76
CA SER A 276 8.49 -12.49 -15.66
C SER A 276 9.03 -13.83 -16.18
N GLY A 277 10.35 -13.99 -16.29
CA GLY A 277 10.98 -15.27 -16.59
C GLY A 277 10.83 -16.29 -15.46
N LEU A 278 10.82 -15.83 -14.20
CA LEU A 278 10.74 -16.69 -13.02
C LEU A 278 9.39 -17.40 -12.94
N LYS A 279 8.27 -16.69 -13.11
CA LYS A 279 6.93 -17.32 -13.15
C LYS A 279 6.80 -18.34 -14.28
N THR A 280 7.47 -18.09 -15.40
CA THR A 280 7.42 -18.95 -16.59
C THR A 280 8.21 -20.23 -16.36
N ALA A 281 9.39 -20.13 -15.73
CA ALA A 281 10.16 -21.29 -15.29
C ALA A 281 9.37 -22.15 -14.29
N VAL A 282 8.69 -21.53 -13.32
CA VAL A 282 7.79 -22.24 -12.39
C VAL A 282 6.66 -22.95 -13.14
N LEU A 283 6.01 -22.28 -14.09
CA LEU A 283 4.92 -22.88 -14.88
C LEU A 283 5.40 -24.10 -15.67
N TYR A 284 6.57 -24.03 -16.30
CA TYR A 284 7.11 -25.14 -17.09
C TYR A 284 7.51 -26.33 -16.22
N ASP A 285 8.16 -26.10 -15.07
CA ASP A 285 8.42 -27.20 -14.14
C ASP A 285 7.10 -27.80 -13.62
N TYR A 286 6.13 -26.97 -13.25
CA TYR A 286 4.80 -27.42 -12.80
C TYR A 286 4.09 -28.31 -13.81
N ILE A 287 4.13 -27.94 -15.10
CA ILE A 287 3.49 -28.71 -16.18
C ILE A 287 4.21 -30.04 -16.42
N LYS A 288 5.55 -30.06 -16.38
CA LYS A 288 6.38 -31.24 -16.62
C LYS A 288 6.22 -32.33 -15.56
N ARG A 289 5.85 -31.95 -14.34
CA ARG A 289 5.73 -32.87 -13.19
C ARG A 289 4.42 -33.70 -13.26
N PRO A 290 4.46 -35.00 -12.89
CA PRO A 290 3.26 -35.83 -12.79
C PRO A 290 2.20 -35.24 -11.83
N PRO A 291 0.89 -35.45 -12.06
CA PRO A 291 -0.18 -34.89 -11.23
C PRO A 291 -0.06 -35.18 -9.72
N LYS A 292 0.44 -36.37 -9.35
CA LYS A 292 0.67 -36.75 -7.96
C LYS A 292 1.78 -35.94 -7.29
N ILE A 293 2.80 -35.51 -8.06
CA ILE A 293 3.96 -34.76 -7.56
C ILE A 293 3.64 -33.27 -7.52
N LYS A 294 3.09 -32.68 -8.60
CA LYS A 294 2.88 -31.22 -8.64
C LYS A 294 1.81 -30.69 -7.68
N LYS A 295 0.97 -31.58 -7.14
CA LYS A 295 0.00 -31.26 -6.08
C LYS A 295 0.48 -31.70 -4.70
N SER A 296 1.68 -32.28 -4.58
CA SER A 296 2.21 -32.68 -3.28
C SER A 296 2.69 -31.47 -2.49
N GLN A 297 2.58 -31.57 -1.16
CA GLN A 297 3.04 -30.49 -0.30
C GLN A 297 4.56 -30.31 -0.39
N ASP A 298 5.32 -31.38 -0.59
CA ASP A 298 6.77 -31.35 -0.74
C ASP A 298 7.18 -30.52 -1.97
N TYR A 299 6.50 -30.72 -3.09
CA TYR A 299 6.74 -29.96 -4.30
C TYR A 299 6.42 -28.47 -4.11
N ILE A 300 5.27 -28.16 -3.53
CA ILE A 300 4.83 -26.78 -3.28
C ILE A 300 5.84 -26.06 -2.36
N ARG A 301 6.31 -26.72 -1.30
CA ARG A 301 7.31 -26.16 -0.38
C ARG A 301 8.67 -25.96 -1.04
N ALA A 302 9.14 -26.95 -1.80
CA ALA A 302 10.40 -26.86 -2.52
C ALA A 302 10.38 -25.73 -3.57
N MET A 303 9.31 -25.66 -4.36
CA MET A 303 9.14 -24.62 -5.36
C MET A 303 8.99 -23.23 -4.73
N ALA A 304 8.23 -23.11 -3.63
CA ALA A 304 8.09 -21.84 -2.91
C ALA A 304 9.43 -21.36 -2.32
N LYS A 305 10.22 -22.26 -1.74
CA LYS A 305 11.57 -21.97 -1.22
C LYS A 305 12.48 -21.46 -2.33
N GLU A 306 12.56 -22.20 -3.43
CA GLU A 306 13.44 -21.86 -4.55
C GLU A 306 13.02 -20.57 -5.25
N ALA A 307 11.72 -20.35 -5.47
CA ALA A 307 11.22 -19.11 -6.05
C ALA A 307 11.50 -17.90 -5.17
N GLN A 308 11.31 -18.03 -3.85
CA GLN A 308 11.66 -16.96 -2.91
C GLN A 308 13.17 -16.71 -2.90
N GLN A 309 13.99 -17.75 -2.86
CA GLN A 309 15.45 -17.61 -2.81
C GLN A 309 15.99 -16.98 -4.11
N ALA A 310 15.57 -17.47 -5.27
CA ALA A 310 15.97 -16.91 -6.56
C ALA A 310 15.63 -15.41 -6.70
N MET A 311 14.50 -14.98 -6.12
CA MET A 311 14.13 -13.56 -6.07
C MET A 311 14.99 -12.77 -5.09
N ILE A 312 15.28 -13.32 -3.90
CA ILE A 312 16.17 -12.69 -2.91
C ILE A 312 17.60 -12.57 -3.46
N ASP A 313 18.11 -13.57 -4.18
CA ASP A 313 19.45 -13.56 -4.76
C ASP A 313 19.63 -12.41 -5.77
N VAL A 314 18.55 -12.00 -6.43
CA VAL A 314 18.54 -10.95 -7.46
C VAL A 314 18.35 -9.55 -6.86
N LEU A 315 17.67 -9.43 -5.71
CA LEU A 315 17.35 -8.16 -5.03
C LEU A 315 18.51 -7.63 -4.17
#